data_AF-A0A7T1HQ67-F1
#
_entry.id   AF-A0A7T1HQ67-F1
#
_cell.length_a   1.000
_cell.length_b   1.000
_cell.length_c   1.000
_cell.angle_alpha   90.00
_cell.angle_beta   90.00
_cell.angle_gamma   90.00
#
_symmetry.space_group_name_H-M   'P 1'
#
loop_
_entity.id
_entity.type
_entity.pdbx_description
1 polymer ?
#
loop_
_entity_poly.entity_id
_entity_poly.type
_entity_poly.pdbx_seq_one_letter_code
_entity_poly.pdbx_strand_id
1 'polypeptide(L)'
;MPRHPTADAYRIPEMLRDLVLVDMLELTGSTQAAAELLQVSQPTASRRYRRVANDLGLQSDRCLPPGRRYGDAPWLRLLRRGVNHHRLSSGVLRLGGAAELEPLLLPLLPPRLVVQWIRLPMRSLPHRQQLLEEELLDGLVLRHDELDSAHCSAAPMQLTLTCAGPLWLLCRPDPVVLALARQLLS
;
A
#
# COMPACT_ATOMS: atom_id res chain seq x y z
N MET A 1 13.43 -3.62 24.75
CA MET A 1 13.12 -2.54 23.78
C MET A 1 13.98 -2.78 22.55
N PRO A 2 13.44 -3.36 21.46
CA PRO A 2 14.21 -3.45 20.22
C PRO A 2 14.53 -2.02 19.77
N ARG A 3 15.81 -1.74 19.54
CA ARG A 3 16.29 -0.46 19.04
C ARG A 3 15.59 -0.21 17.70
N HIS A 4 14.90 0.93 17.58
CA HIS A 4 14.42 1.38 16.28
C HIS A 4 15.63 1.52 15.36
N PRO A 5 15.68 0.84 14.20
CA PRO A 5 16.72 1.12 13.23
C PRO A 5 16.63 2.61 12.88
N THR A 6 17.75 3.30 13.00
CA THR A 6 18.01 4.53 12.23
C THR A 6 17.69 4.25 10.77
N ALA A 7 17.29 5.27 9.99
CA ALA A 7 16.72 5.21 8.64
C ALA A 7 17.58 4.53 7.54
N ASP A 8 18.09 3.33 7.78
CA ASP A 8 18.30 2.33 6.75
C ASP A 8 16.92 2.05 6.16
N ALA A 9 16.72 2.56 4.94
CA ALA A 9 15.48 2.39 4.19
C ALA A 9 15.02 0.94 4.28
N TYR A 10 13.83 0.72 4.85
CA TYR A 10 13.26 -0.61 5.03
C TYR A 10 13.42 -1.46 3.78
N ARG A 11 14.00 -2.65 3.94
CA ARG A 11 14.14 -3.62 2.87
C ARG A 11 13.21 -4.78 3.11
N ILE A 12 12.47 -5.17 2.09
CA ILE A 12 11.64 -6.36 2.11
C ILE A 12 12.56 -7.58 2.24
N PRO A 13 12.41 -8.42 3.29
CA PRO A 13 13.16 -9.66 3.43
C PRO A 13 12.97 -10.56 2.20
N GLU A 14 14.04 -11.24 1.76
CA GLU A 14 13.99 -12.05 0.52
C GLU A 14 12.85 -13.06 0.53
N MET A 15 12.62 -13.71 1.68
CA MET A 15 11.55 -14.70 1.86
C MET A 15 10.12 -14.14 1.70
N LEU A 16 9.94 -12.83 1.82
CA LEU A 16 8.65 -12.16 1.68
C LEU A 16 8.49 -11.49 0.31
N ARG A 17 9.54 -11.43 -0.51
CA ARG A 17 9.53 -10.65 -1.77
C ARG A 17 8.49 -11.13 -2.76
N ASP A 18 8.31 -12.45 -2.89
CA ASP A 18 7.34 -12.99 -3.85
C ASP A 18 5.89 -12.73 -3.41
N LEU A 19 5.62 -12.73 -2.09
CA LEU A 19 4.31 -12.32 -1.56
C LEU A 19 4.06 -10.82 -1.76
N VAL A 20 5.07 -9.99 -1.49
CA VAL A 20 4.96 -8.55 -1.77
C VAL A 20 4.78 -8.29 -3.27
N LEU A 21 5.39 -9.08 -4.14
CA LEU A 21 5.18 -8.99 -5.59
C LEU A 21 3.71 -9.23 -5.96
N VAL A 22 3.05 -10.23 -5.36
CA VAL A 22 1.60 -10.45 -5.58
C VAL A 22 0.82 -9.19 -5.17
N ASP A 23 1.11 -8.60 -4.01
CA ASP A 23 0.44 -7.36 -3.57
C ASP A 23 0.71 -6.18 -4.50
N MET A 24 1.94 -6.02 -5.01
CA MET A 24 2.26 -4.94 -5.96
C MET A 24 1.53 -5.15 -7.29
N LEU A 25 1.33 -6.38 -7.72
CA LEU A 25 0.51 -6.70 -8.89
C LEU A 25 -0.97 -6.38 -8.64
N GLU A 26 -1.51 -6.71 -7.46
CA GLU A 26 -2.89 -6.36 -7.08
C GLU A 26 -3.13 -4.85 -7.10
N LEU A 27 -2.20 -4.09 -6.51
CA LEU A 27 -2.27 -2.62 -6.40
C LEU A 27 -2.20 -1.93 -7.76
N THR A 28 -1.26 -2.36 -8.60
CA THR A 28 -0.96 -1.67 -9.87
C THR A 28 -1.77 -2.22 -11.05
N GLY A 29 -2.20 -3.48 -10.97
CA GLY A 29 -2.79 -4.22 -12.09
C GLY A 29 -1.83 -4.39 -13.28
N SER A 30 -0.53 -4.18 -13.09
CA SER A 30 0.47 -4.22 -14.16
C SER A 30 1.80 -4.79 -13.67
N THR A 31 2.30 -5.80 -14.38
CA THR A 31 3.63 -6.37 -14.09
C THR A 31 4.75 -5.36 -14.31
N GLN A 32 4.59 -4.40 -15.24
CA GLN A 32 5.57 -3.35 -15.43
C GLN A 32 5.63 -2.42 -14.23
N ALA A 33 4.49 -1.88 -13.80
CA ALA A 33 4.44 -0.96 -12.66
C ALA A 33 4.86 -1.65 -11.35
N ALA A 34 4.48 -2.92 -11.15
CA ALA A 34 4.95 -3.71 -10.02
C ALA A 34 6.47 -3.92 -10.05
N ALA A 35 7.07 -4.13 -11.22
CA ALA A 35 8.51 -4.30 -11.38
C ALA A 35 9.27 -3.00 -11.07
N GLU A 36 8.74 -1.85 -11.53
CA GLU A 36 9.27 -0.52 -11.22
C GLU A 36 9.27 -0.25 -9.70
N LEU A 37 8.16 -0.53 -9.01
CA LEU A 37 8.04 -0.38 -7.55
C LEU A 37 9.03 -1.27 -6.79
N LEU A 38 9.35 -2.45 -7.33
CA LEU A 38 10.26 -3.42 -6.72
C LEU A 38 11.71 -3.28 -7.20
N GLN A 39 12.00 -2.32 -8.08
CA GLN A 39 13.32 -2.09 -8.68
C GLN A 39 13.90 -3.36 -9.34
N VAL A 40 13.06 -4.11 -10.04
CA VAL A 40 13.44 -5.28 -10.84
C VAL A 40 13.01 -5.10 -12.28
N SER A 41 13.58 -5.89 -13.19
CA SER A 41 13.09 -5.90 -14.57
C SER A 41 11.72 -6.58 -14.68
N GLN A 42 10.87 -6.09 -15.59
CA GLN A 42 9.55 -6.67 -15.86
C GLN A 42 9.60 -8.19 -16.16
N PRO A 43 10.59 -8.73 -16.92
CA PRO A 43 10.71 -10.17 -17.11
C PRO A 43 11.02 -10.93 -15.81
N THR A 44 11.75 -10.32 -14.88
CA THR A 44 12.06 -10.90 -13.57
C THR A 44 10.81 -10.95 -12.70
N ALA A 45 10.04 -9.87 -12.62
CA ALA A 45 8.75 -9.86 -11.94
C ALA A 45 7.78 -10.90 -12.52
N SER A 46 7.67 -11.00 -13.85
CA SER A 46 6.82 -12.00 -14.52
C SER A 46 7.24 -13.43 -14.19
N ARG A 47 8.54 -13.75 -14.23
CA ARG A 47 9.06 -15.08 -13.86
C ARG A 47 8.81 -15.41 -12.39
N ARG A 48 9.08 -14.47 -11.48
CA ARG A 48 8.85 -14.65 -10.04
C ARG A 48 7.38 -14.89 -9.74
N TYR A 49 6.48 -14.09 -10.33
CA TYR A 49 5.04 -14.30 -10.21
C TYR A 49 4.61 -15.68 -10.69
N ARG A 50 5.04 -16.11 -11.90
CA ARG A 50 4.69 -17.44 -12.40
C ARG A 50 5.18 -18.57 -11.49
N ARG A 51 6.38 -18.43 -10.92
CA ARG A 51 6.92 -19.41 -9.97
C ARG A 51 6.06 -19.49 -8.72
N VAL A 52 5.82 -18.36 -8.03
CA VAL A 52 5.02 -18.36 -6.80
C VAL A 52 3.57 -18.77 -7.07
N ALA A 53 3.01 -18.41 -8.22
CA ALA A 53 1.68 -18.84 -8.62
C ALA A 53 1.61 -20.36 -8.83
N ASN A 54 2.62 -20.97 -9.45
CA ASN A 54 2.69 -22.43 -9.59
C ASN A 54 2.89 -23.12 -8.23
N ASP A 55 3.81 -22.60 -7.40
CA ASP A 55 4.16 -23.19 -6.11
C ASP A 55 2.97 -23.15 -5.12
N LEU A 56 2.12 -22.13 -5.22
CA LEU A 56 0.98 -21.91 -4.32
C LEU A 56 -0.40 -22.17 -4.97
N GLY A 57 -0.46 -22.60 -6.23
CA GLY A 57 -1.70 -22.83 -6.96
C GLY A 57 -2.54 -21.56 -7.22
N LEU A 58 -1.90 -20.40 -7.39
CA LEU A 58 -2.60 -19.14 -7.68
C LEU A 58 -2.98 -19.05 -9.16
N GLN A 59 -4.16 -18.49 -9.41
CA GLN A 59 -4.63 -18.15 -10.76
C GLN A 59 -4.86 -16.66 -10.85
N SER A 60 -4.39 -16.04 -11.93
CA SER A 60 -4.70 -14.63 -12.20
C SER A 60 -6.02 -14.50 -12.95
N ASP A 61 -6.92 -13.68 -12.44
CA ASP A 61 -8.10 -13.20 -13.14
C ASP A 61 -8.22 -11.68 -12.98
N ARG A 62 -7.93 -10.95 -14.05
CA ARG A 62 -7.94 -9.47 -14.03
C ARG A 62 -9.34 -8.87 -13.99
N CYS A 63 -10.38 -9.68 -14.21
CA CYS A 63 -11.78 -9.27 -14.08
C CYS A 63 -12.22 -9.18 -12.61
N LEU A 64 -11.47 -9.83 -11.71
CA LEU A 64 -11.72 -9.75 -10.28
C LEU A 64 -11.30 -8.38 -9.70
N PRO A 65 -11.89 -7.98 -8.57
CA PRO A 65 -11.47 -6.78 -7.88
C PRO A 65 -10.06 -6.92 -7.25
N PRO A 66 -9.39 -5.81 -6.92
CA PRO A 66 -8.08 -5.85 -6.26
C PRO A 66 -8.08 -6.70 -4.99
N GLY A 67 -6.98 -7.41 -4.77
CA GLY A 67 -6.79 -8.37 -3.68
C GLY A 67 -7.09 -9.80 -4.09
N ARG A 68 -7.71 -10.01 -5.26
CA ARG A 68 -8.10 -11.31 -5.81
C ARG A 68 -7.64 -11.53 -7.27
N ARG A 69 -7.00 -10.53 -7.92
CA ARG A 69 -6.66 -10.60 -9.36
C ARG A 69 -5.49 -11.50 -9.69
N TYR A 70 -4.58 -11.69 -8.76
CA TYR A 70 -3.34 -12.45 -8.89
C TYR A 70 -3.28 -13.61 -7.91
N GLY A 71 -4.40 -13.89 -7.25
CA GLY A 71 -4.60 -15.01 -6.35
C GLY A 71 -5.85 -14.80 -5.52
N ASP A 72 -6.80 -15.72 -5.63
CA ASP A 72 -8.04 -15.70 -4.87
C ASP A 72 -8.05 -16.84 -3.86
N ALA A 73 -7.45 -16.60 -2.71
CA ALA A 73 -7.39 -17.60 -1.65
C ALA A 73 -7.47 -16.95 -0.26
N PRO A 74 -8.31 -17.45 0.66
CA PRO A 74 -8.46 -16.86 2.00
C PRO A 74 -7.14 -16.74 2.79
N TRP A 75 -6.22 -17.69 2.58
CA TRP A 75 -4.92 -17.69 3.25
C TRP A 75 -3.96 -16.59 2.75
N LEU A 76 -4.15 -16.05 1.54
CA LEU A 76 -3.31 -14.94 1.04
C LEU A 76 -3.45 -13.70 1.94
N ARG A 77 -4.65 -13.44 2.46
CA ARG A 77 -4.88 -12.34 3.39
C ARG A 77 -4.12 -12.54 4.71
N LEU A 78 -3.99 -13.78 5.19
CA LEU A 78 -3.19 -14.10 6.38
C LEU A 78 -1.69 -13.87 6.15
N LEU A 79 -1.18 -14.28 4.99
CA LEU A 79 0.21 -14.02 4.63
C LEU A 79 0.49 -12.52 4.49
N ARG A 80 -0.42 -11.78 3.84
CA ARG A 80 -0.35 -10.33 3.70
C ARG A 80 -0.35 -9.62 5.05
N ARG A 81 -1.16 -10.07 6.02
CA ARG A 81 -1.11 -9.58 7.41
C ARG A 81 0.27 -9.72 8.02
N GLY A 82 0.90 -10.89 7.89
CA GLY A 82 2.25 -11.12 8.40
C GLY A 82 3.29 -10.19 7.76
N VAL A 83 3.24 -10.06 6.43
CA VAL A 83 4.11 -9.14 5.66
C VAL A 83 3.91 -7.69 6.10
N ASN A 84 2.66 -7.26 6.23
CA ASN A 84 2.31 -5.91 6.66
C ASN A 84 2.75 -5.65 8.10
N HIS A 85 2.57 -6.61 9.01
CA HIS A 85 2.98 -6.46 10.40
C HIS A 85 4.49 -6.24 10.52
N HIS A 86 5.29 -7.03 9.80
CA HIS A 86 6.75 -6.84 9.74
C HIS A 86 7.15 -5.44 9.20
N ARG A 87 6.47 -4.99 8.15
CA ARG A 87 6.69 -3.64 7.58
C ARG A 87 6.31 -2.54 8.58
N LEU A 88 5.15 -2.66 9.22
CA LEU A 88 4.64 -1.70 10.19
C LEU A 88 5.50 -1.67 11.47
N SER A 89 6.00 -2.81 11.94
CA SER A 89 6.95 -2.87 13.07
C SER A 89 8.28 -2.17 12.76
N SER A 90 8.59 -1.99 11.47
CA SER A 90 9.72 -1.22 10.99
C SER A 90 9.40 0.28 10.80
N GLY A 91 8.21 0.74 11.19
CA GLY A 91 7.80 2.15 11.10
C GLY A 91 7.45 2.62 9.68
N VAL A 92 7.11 1.70 8.78
CA VAL A 92 6.83 2.02 7.38
C VAL A 92 5.33 1.93 7.14
N LEU A 93 4.70 3.03 6.70
CA LEU A 93 3.34 3.05 6.18
C LEU A 93 3.33 2.84 4.67
N ARG A 94 2.32 2.16 4.14
CA ARG A 94 2.08 2.04 2.70
C ARG A 94 0.83 2.83 2.35
N LEU A 95 1.02 3.97 1.71
CA LEU A 95 -0.04 4.90 1.36
C LEU A 95 -0.24 4.90 -0.14
N GLY A 96 -1.50 4.97 -0.57
CA GLY A 96 -1.87 5.08 -1.98
C GLY A 96 -2.52 6.42 -2.30
N GLY A 97 -2.32 6.91 -3.52
CA GLY A 97 -2.97 8.14 -4.00
C GLY A 97 -2.60 8.48 -5.43
N ALA A 98 -3.16 9.58 -5.94
CA ALA A 98 -2.79 10.12 -7.25
C ALA A 98 -1.32 10.58 -7.26
N ALA A 99 -0.64 10.46 -8.40
CA ALA A 99 0.82 10.66 -8.48
C ALA A 99 1.25 12.09 -8.08
N GLU A 100 0.42 13.08 -8.37
CA GLU A 100 0.62 14.48 -8.03
C GLU A 100 0.51 14.79 -6.53
N LEU A 101 -0.05 13.88 -5.73
CA LEU A 101 -0.16 14.05 -4.27
C LEU A 101 1.11 13.62 -3.53
N GLU A 102 1.92 12.73 -4.12
CA GLU A 102 3.18 12.26 -3.56
C GLU A 102 4.13 13.42 -3.16
N PRO A 103 4.47 14.35 -4.08
CA PRO A 103 5.37 15.46 -3.73
C PRO A 103 4.76 16.48 -2.76
N LEU A 104 3.44 16.48 -2.56
CA LEU A 104 2.77 17.32 -1.56
C LEU A 104 2.86 16.70 -0.15
N LEU A 105 2.82 15.37 -0.05
CA LEU A 105 2.89 14.66 1.21
C LEU A 105 4.32 14.53 1.73
N LEU A 106 5.28 14.17 0.87
CA LEU A 106 6.66 13.84 1.29
C LEU A 106 7.32 14.89 2.19
N PRO A 107 7.20 16.22 1.93
CA PRO A 107 7.81 17.25 2.77
C PRO A 107 7.25 17.33 4.20
N LEU A 108 6.06 16.78 4.44
CA LEU A 108 5.40 16.81 5.75
C LEU A 108 5.78 15.62 6.64
N LEU A 109 6.43 14.61 6.08
CA LEU A 109 6.68 13.37 6.81
C LEU A 109 7.65 13.65 7.96
N PRO A 110 7.29 13.29 9.21
CA PRO A 110 8.23 13.43 10.31
C PRO A 110 9.45 12.52 10.06
N PRO A 111 10.66 12.88 10.52
CA PRO A 111 11.89 12.14 10.21
C PRO A 111 11.89 10.65 10.60
N ARG A 112 10.98 10.25 11.49
CA ARG A 112 10.86 8.88 12.01
C ARG A 112 9.85 8.02 11.23
N LEU A 113 9.06 8.62 10.34
CA LEU A 113 8.03 7.92 9.59
C LEU A 113 8.49 7.72 8.15
N VAL A 114 8.50 6.47 7.71
CA VAL A 114 8.77 6.13 6.32
C VAL A 114 7.45 5.84 5.63
N VAL A 115 7.23 6.44 4.46
CA VAL A 115 6.07 6.14 3.62
C VAL A 115 6.52 5.44 2.34
N GLN A 116 6.03 4.23 2.13
CA GLN A 116 6.02 3.56 0.83
C GLN A 116 4.82 4.09 0.05
N TRP A 117 5.05 5.05 -0.85
CA TRP A 117 4.01 5.58 -1.71
C TRP A 117 3.68 4.64 -2.87
N ILE A 118 2.38 4.40 -3.09
CA ILE A 118 1.85 3.62 -4.20
C ILE A 118 1.01 4.53 -5.09
N ARG A 119 1.51 4.79 -6.29
CA ARG A 119 0.75 5.55 -7.30
C ARG A 119 -0.44 4.72 -7.76
N LEU A 120 -1.64 5.17 -7.45
CA LEU A 120 -2.85 4.48 -7.86
C LEU A 120 -3.33 5.05 -9.19
N PRO A 121 -3.57 4.19 -10.21
CA PRO A 121 -4.22 4.65 -11.43
C PRO A 121 -5.66 5.02 -11.11
N MET A 122 -6.24 5.98 -11.85
CA MET A 122 -7.62 6.45 -11.60
C MET A 122 -8.65 5.31 -11.53
N ARG A 123 -8.47 4.25 -12.34
CA ARG A 123 -9.32 3.04 -12.33
C ARG A 123 -9.31 2.25 -11.01
N SER A 124 -8.34 2.48 -10.13
CA SER A 124 -8.25 1.83 -8.82
C SER A 124 -9.01 2.60 -7.73
N LEU A 125 -9.31 3.90 -7.94
CA LEU A 125 -10.01 4.73 -6.96
C LEU A 125 -11.42 4.20 -6.61
N PRO A 126 -12.23 3.68 -7.56
CA PRO A 126 -13.51 3.05 -7.21
C PRO A 126 -13.38 1.86 -6.24
N HIS A 127 -12.21 1.21 -6.19
CA HIS A 127 -11.94 0.06 -5.32
C HIS A 127 -11.25 0.42 -4.00
N ARG A 128 -11.19 1.72 -3.64
CA ARG A 128 -10.48 2.20 -2.44
C ARG A 128 -10.79 1.43 -1.16
N GLN A 129 -12.07 1.16 -0.89
CA GLN A 129 -12.50 0.47 0.32
C GLN A 129 -11.93 -0.94 0.34
N GLN A 130 -11.97 -1.62 -0.80
CA GLN A 130 -11.44 -2.96 -0.95
C GLN A 130 -9.91 -3.00 -0.81
N LEU A 131 -9.18 -1.99 -1.28
CA LEU A 131 -7.73 -1.89 -1.07
C LEU A 131 -7.35 -1.83 0.42
N LEU A 132 -8.17 -1.18 1.24
CA LEU A 132 -7.98 -1.10 2.69
C LEU A 132 -8.42 -2.38 3.41
N GLU A 133 -9.57 -2.94 3.03
CA GLU A 133 -10.12 -4.18 3.62
C GLU A 133 -9.26 -5.40 3.34
N GLU A 134 -8.73 -5.50 2.12
CA GLU A 134 -7.77 -6.52 1.70
C GLU A 134 -6.36 -6.24 2.21
N GLU A 135 -6.15 -5.15 2.96
CA GLU A 135 -4.88 -4.76 3.57
C GLU A 135 -3.75 -4.57 2.56
N LEU A 136 -4.08 -4.24 1.32
CA LEU A 136 -3.09 -3.91 0.29
C LEU A 136 -2.44 -2.57 0.57
N LEU A 137 -3.19 -1.64 1.16
CA LEU A 137 -2.75 -0.33 1.65
C LEU A 137 -3.05 -0.18 3.14
N ASP A 138 -2.26 0.65 3.81
CA ASP A 138 -2.59 1.12 5.17
C ASP A 138 -3.49 2.35 5.14
N GLY A 139 -3.33 3.17 4.12
CA GLY A 139 -4.15 4.34 3.92
C GLY A 139 -4.16 4.87 2.50
N LEU A 140 -5.09 5.78 2.25
CA LEU A 140 -5.29 6.48 1.00
C LEU A 140 -5.23 7.97 1.27
N VAL A 141 -4.48 8.69 0.44
CA VAL A 141 -4.45 10.14 0.45
C VAL A 141 -5.29 10.64 -0.72
N LEU A 142 -6.26 11.48 -0.39
CA LEU A 142 -7.29 11.98 -1.30
C LEU A 142 -7.38 13.50 -1.19
N ARG A 143 -7.88 14.13 -2.24
CA ARG A 143 -8.37 15.51 -2.22
C ARG A 143 -9.78 15.56 -1.61
N HIS A 144 -10.24 16.76 -1.31
CA HIS A 144 -11.55 16.96 -0.69
C HIS A 144 -12.72 16.52 -1.59
N ASP A 145 -12.68 16.82 -2.89
CA ASP A 145 -13.68 16.40 -3.89
C ASP A 145 -13.73 14.87 -4.07
N GLU A 146 -12.60 14.20 -3.86
CA GLU A 146 -12.51 12.74 -3.87
C GLU A 146 -13.10 12.11 -2.60
N LEU A 147 -13.23 12.86 -1.50
CA LEU A 147 -13.76 12.37 -0.22
C LEU A 147 -15.28 12.21 -0.25
N ASP A 148 -16.02 13.16 -0.83
CA ASP A 148 -17.49 13.16 -0.80
C ASP A 148 -18.12 11.99 -1.58
N SER A 149 -17.37 11.43 -2.54
CA SER A 149 -17.76 10.22 -3.24
C SER A 149 -17.51 8.93 -2.44
N ALA A 150 -16.90 9.03 -1.25
CA ALA A 150 -16.38 7.90 -0.48
C ALA A 150 -17.41 7.39 0.54
N HIS A 151 -18.03 6.25 0.22
CA HIS A 151 -18.57 5.38 1.25
C HIS A 151 -17.41 4.59 1.85
N CYS A 152 -16.76 5.16 2.87
CA CYS A 152 -15.66 4.52 3.58
C CYS A 152 -16.06 4.28 5.03
N SER A 153 -15.81 3.07 5.54
CA SER A 153 -16.02 2.76 6.96
C SER A 153 -14.96 3.40 7.86
N ALA A 154 -13.84 3.82 7.27
CA ALA A 154 -12.78 4.52 7.98
C ALA A 154 -13.13 5.99 8.19
N ALA A 155 -12.93 6.47 9.42
CA ALA A 155 -13.04 7.89 9.73
C ALA A 155 -11.90 8.66 9.02
N PRO A 156 -12.21 9.66 8.18
CA PRO A 156 -11.19 10.45 7.51
C PRO A 156 -10.41 11.34 8.49
N MET A 157 -9.09 11.40 8.33
CA MET A 157 -8.21 12.33 9.02
C MET A 157 -7.80 13.44 8.07
N GLN A 158 -7.97 14.70 8.47
CA GLN A 158 -7.58 15.83 7.65
C GLN A 158 -6.05 16.07 7.77
N LEU A 159 -5.34 16.06 6.65
CA LEU A 159 -3.95 16.50 6.54
C LEU A 159 -3.95 17.98 6.16
N THR A 160 -3.55 18.84 7.09
CA THR A 160 -3.50 20.29 6.86
C THR A 160 -2.25 20.64 6.05
N LEU A 161 -2.43 20.94 4.76
CA LEU A 161 -1.36 21.53 3.95
C LEU A 161 -1.44 23.05 4.00
N THR A 162 -0.30 23.70 4.20
CA THR A 162 -0.19 25.16 4.18
C THR A 162 -0.35 25.77 2.78
N CYS A 163 -0.19 24.97 1.70
CA CYS A 163 -0.04 25.51 0.34
C CYS A 163 -0.89 24.89 -0.77
N ALA A 164 -1.63 23.79 -0.55
CA ALA A 164 -2.33 23.08 -1.64
C ALA A 164 -3.78 22.67 -1.33
N GLY A 165 -4.39 23.30 -0.32
CA GLY A 165 -5.72 22.92 0.17
C GLY A 165 -5.70 21.65 1.04
N PRO A 166 -6.84 21.28 1.65
CA PRO A 166 -6.87 20.15 2.57
C PRO A 166 -6.73 18.84 1.81
N LEU A 167 -5.75 18.01 2.22
CA LEU A 167 -5.72 16.60 1.87
C LEU A 167 -6.39 15.79 2.96
N TRP A 168 -6.87 14.62 2.60
CA TRP A 168 -7.53 13.68 3.51
C TRP A 168 -6.81 12.35 3.48
N LEU A 169 -6.56 11.81 4.67
CA LEU A 169 -6.01 10.49 4.87
C LEU A 169 -7.11 9.56 5.38
N LEU A 170 -7.46 8.57 4.58
CA LEU A 170 -8.30 7.44 4.98
C LEU A 170 -7.39 6.29 5.40
N CYS A 171 -7.49 5.82 6.63
CA CYS A 171 -6.68 4.69 7.12
C CYS A 171 -7.55 3.48 7.42
N ARG A 172 -7.02 2.28 7.19
CA ARG A 172 -7.66 1.07 7.71
C ARG A 172 -7.70 1.10 9.26
N PRO A 173 -8.71 0.49 9.90
CA PRO A 173 -8.90 0.55 11.35
C PRO A 173 -7.94 -0.40 12.11
N ASP A 174 -6.65 -0.29 11.82
CA ASP A 174 -5.58 -1.01 12.52
C ASP A 174 -4.90 -0.08 13.54
N PRO A 175 -4.75 -0.47 14.83
CA PRO A 175 -4.19 0.41 15.85
C PRO A 175 -2.78 0.91 15.55
N VAL A 176 -1.93 0.09 14.93
CA VAL A 176 -0.56 0.47 14.58
C VAL A 176 -0.58 1.46 13.42
N VAL A 177 -1.41 1.21 12.40
CA VAL A 177 -1.61 2.15 11.30
C VAL A 177 -2.11 3.51 11.81
N LEU A 178 -3.14 3.51 12.66
CA LEU A 178 -3.69 4.76 13.21
C LEU A 178 -2.68 5.49 14.09
N ALA A 179 -1.86 4.77 14.85
CA ALA A 179 -0.79 5.39 15.66
C ALA A 179 0.30 6.03 14.79
N LEU A 180 0.71 5.38 13.69
CA LEU A 180 1.65 5.95 12.73
C LEU A 180 1.04 7.13 11.94
N ALA A 181 -0.22 6.99 11.50
CA ALA A 181 -0.94 8.02 10.75
C ALA A 181 -1.13 9.31 11.56
N ARG A 182 -1.37 9.21 12.87
CA ARG A 182 -1.44 10.39 13.75
C ARG A 182 -0.14 11.18 13.82
N GLN A 183 1.01 10.57 13.56
CA GLN A 183 2.28 11.29 13.47
C GLN A 183 2.36 12.20 12.24
N LEU A 184 1.50 12.00 11.23
CA LEU A 184 1.35 12.92 10.10
C LEU A 184 0.55 14.17 10.44
N LEU A 185 -0.16 14.17 11.58
CA LEU A 185 -1.03 15.27 12.02
C LEU A 185 -0.37 16.18 13.07
N SER A 186 0.78 15.75 13.62
CA SER A 186 1.54 16.43 14.67
C SER A 186 2.69 17.26 14.10
#